data_AF-A0A1C5N8T6-F1
#
_entry.id   AF-A0A1C5N8T6-F1
#
_cell.length_a   1.000
_cell.length_b   1.000
_cell.length_c   1.000
_cell.angle_alpha   90.00
_cell.angle_beta   90.00
_cell.angle_gamma   90.00
#
_symmetry.space_group_name_H-M   'P 1'
#
loop_
_entity.id
_entity.type
_entity.pdbx_description
1 polymer ?
#
loop_
_entity_poly.entity_id
_entity_poly.type
_entity_poly.pdbx_seq_one_letter_code
_entity_poly.pdbx_strand_id
1 'polypeptide(L)'
;MTFVACESEEKDGGWESMKWETNVSNINKNKIEVPNKGSVYVFKCTNYKSFWIYALSENGEYLSISYEDKKIEREWYSFVFTQYSESCMALLIK
;
A
#
# COMPACT_ATOMS: atom_id res chain seq x y z
N MET A 1 39.76 -15.18 17.31
CA MET A 1 38.65 -14.59 18.08
C MET A 1 37.50 -14.42 17.11
N THR A 2 36.50 -15.29 17.21
CA THR A 2 35.41 -15.36 16.24
C THR A 2 34.20 -14.68 16.86
N PHE A 3 33.77 -13.56 16.29
CA PHE A 3 32.49 -12.93 16.66
C PHE A 3 31.39 -13.70 15.95
N VAL A 4 30.68 -14.56 16.68
CA VAL A 4 29.43 -15.17 16.19
C VAL A 4 28.34 -14.13 16.41
N ALA A 5 27.87 -13.50 15.34
CA ALA A 5 26.62 -12.76 15.39
C ALA A 5 25.50 -13.78 15.57
N CYS A 6 24.74 -13.66 16.66
CA CYS A 6 23.54 -14.45 16.87
C CYS A 6 22.51 -14.01 15.82
N GLU A 7 22.28 -14.84 14.79
CA GLU A 7 21.04 -14.78 14.02
C GLU A 7 19.94 -15.37 14.91
N SER A 8 19.52 -14.61 15.92
CA SER A 8 18.27 -14.90 16.61
C SER A 8 17.13 -14.57 15.66
N GLU A 9 16.30 -15.57 15.36
CA GLU A 9 15.21 -15.50 14.37
C GLU A 9 14.14 -14.45 14.70
N GLU A 10 14.16 -13.87 15.89
CA GLU A 10 13.37 -12.70 16.27
C GLU A 10 14.30 -11.65 16.89
N LYS A 11 14.80 -10.74 16.06
CA LYS A 11 15.42 -9.51 16.55
C LYS A 11 14.32 -8.57 17.01
N ASP A 12 14.36 -8.15 18.26
CA ASP A 12 13.57 -7.02 18.74
C ASP A 12 13.71 -5.85 17.76
N GLY A 13 12.59 -5.33 17.25
CA GLY A 13 12.56 -4.28 16.24
C GLY A 13 12.02 -4.68 14.86
N GLY A 14 11.53 -5.92 14.68
CA GLY A 14 10.72 -6.28 13.52
C GLY A 14 9.37 -5.54 13.53
N TRP A 15 9.03 -4.87 12.42
CA TRP A 15 7.71 -4.25 12.26
C TRP A 15 6.66 -5.30 11.92
N GLU A 16 5.51 -5.27 12.60
CA GLU A 16 4.39 -6.14 12.25
C GLU A 16 3.92 -5.85 10.82
N SER A 17 3.53 -6.87 10.05
CA SER A 17 2.93 -6.66 8.73
C SER A 17 1.66 -5.81 8.81
N MET A 18 1.44 -4.96 7.82
CA MET A 18 0.20 -4.18 7.73
C MET A 18 -1.00 -5.10 7.55
N LYS A 19 -2.05 -4.88 8.35
CA LYS A 19 -3.32 -5.60 8.31
C LYS A 19 -4.35 -4.71 7.64
N TRP A 20 -5.08 -5.28 6.68
CA TRP A 20 -5.98 -4.52 5.82
C TRP A 20 -7.40 -5.08 5.87
N GLU A 21 -8.38 -4.19 6.02
CA GLU A 21 -9.77 -4.43 5.69
C GLU A 21 -10.04 -3.87 4.28
N THR A 22 -10.70 -4.63 3.41
CA THR A 22 -10.83 -4.28 2.00
C THR A 22 -12.09 -4.85 1.36
N ASN A 23 -12.60 -4.16 0.34
CA ASN A 23 -13.70 -4.64 -0.50
C ASN A 23 -13.23 -5.60 -1.62
N VAL A 24 -11.93 -5.88 -1.72
CA VAL A 24 -11.37 -6.80 -2.73
C VAL A 24 -11.42 -8.23 -2.21
N SER A 25 -12.21 -9.09 -2.85
CA SER A 25 -12.34 -10.50 -2.46
C SER A 25 -11.18 -11.40 -2.91
N ASN A 26 -10.47 -11.02 -3.98
CA ASN A 26 -9.47 -11.87 -4.66
C ASN A 26 -8.08 -11.21 -4.71
N ILE A 27 -7.49 -10.91 -3.55
CA ILE A 27 -6.08 -10.47 -3.51
C ILE A 27 -5.18 -11.71 -3.63
N ASN A 28 -4.44 -11.80 -4.73
CA ASN A 28 -3.48 -12.89 -4.96
C ASN A 28 -2.05 -12.34 -4.92
N LYS A 29 -1.24 -12.76 -3.94
CA LYS A 29 0.17 -12.34 -3.80
C LYS A 29 0.35 -10.81 -3.91
N ASN A 30 -0.49 -10.04 -3.22
CA ASN A 30 -0.51 -8.57 -3.24
C ASN A 30 -0.87 -7.93 -4.59
N LYS A 31 -1.56 -8.67 -5.47
CA LYS A 31 -2.09 -8.19 -6.74
C LYS A 31 -3.61 -8.23 -6.72
N ILE A 32 -4.19 -7.26 -7.41
CA ILE A 32 -5.63 -7.19 -7.69
C ILE A 32 -5.85 -7.35 -9.18
N GLU A 33 -6.86 -8.14 -9.56
CA GLU A 33 -7.31 -8.20 -10.94
C GLU A 33 -8.33 -7.10 -11.20
N VAL A 34 -8.11 -6.36 -12.29
CA VAL A 34 -8.93 -5.20 -12.63
C VAL A 34 -9.72 -5.52 -13.91
N PRO A 35 -11.06 -5.48 -13.87
CA PRO A 35 -11.86 -5.67 -15.07
C PRO A 35 -11.72 -4.46 -16.01
N ASN A 36 -11.91 -4.66 -17.31
CA ASN A 36 -11.79 -3.61 -18.33
C ASN A 36 -12.72 -2.39 -18.11
N LYS A 37 -13.78 -2.54 -17.31
CA LYS A 37 -14.70 -1.44 -16.95
C LYS A 37 -14.14 -0.52 -15.85
N GLY A 38 -13.00 -0.88 -15.26
CA GLY A 38 -12.52 -0.26 -14.04
C GLY A 38 -13.35 -0.67 -12.81
N SER A 39 -12.91 -0.22 -11.64
CA SER A 39 -13.59 -0.43 -10.36
C SER A 39 -13.02 0.49 -9.28
N VAL A 40 -13.63 0.46 -8.10
CA VAL A 40 -13.14 1.15 -6.90
C VAL A 40 -12.67 0.13 -5.88
N TYR A 41 -11.43 0.30 -5.43
CA TYR A 41 -10.77 -0.55 -4.46
C TYR A 41 -10.45 0.26 -3.21
N VAL A 42 -10.92 -0.19 -2.06
CA VAL A 42 -10.75 0.47 -0.78
C VAL A 42 -9.93 -0.43 0.13
N PHE A 43 -8.90 0.14 0.75
CA PHE A 43 -8.01 -0.53 1.69
C PHE A 43 -7.91 0.31 2.96
N LYS A 44 -8.30 -0.27 4.08
CA LYS A 44 -8.23 0.34 5.41
C LYS A 44 -7.19 -0.39 6.24
N CYS A 45 -6.15 0.30 6.67
CA CYS A 45 -5.13 -0.27 7.54
C CYS A 45 -5.64 -0.29 8.99
N THR A 46 -5.59 -1.46 9.65
CA THR A 46 -6.17 -1.64 10.98
C THR A 46 -5.14 -1.60 12.10
N ASN A 47 -3.85 -1.82 11.81
CA ASN A 47 -2.77 -1.80 12.81
C ASN A 47 -1.76 -0.65 12.65
N TYR A 48 -1.81 0.12 11.57
CA TYR A 48 -1.01 1.36 11.41
C TYR A 48 -1.90 2.60 11.28
N LYS A 49 -1.57 3.64 12.06
CA LYS A 49 -2.32 4.91 12.10
C LYS A 49 -2.04 5.85 10.93
N SER A 50 -0.95 5.64 10.19
CA SER A 50 -0.55 6.45 9.02
C SER A 50 0.31 5.59 8.09
N PHE A 51 0.19 5.84 6.79
CA PHE A 51 1.07 5.32 5.74
C PHE A 51 1.11 6.30 4.57
N TRP A 52 2.16 6.23 3.76
CA TRP A 52 2.31 7.03 2.54
C TRP A 52 2.61 6.11 1.36
N ILE A 53 2.42 6.59 0.13
CA ILE A 53 2.88 5.87 -1.05
C ILE A 53 4.39 6.06 -1.18
N TYR A 54 5.11 4.96 -1.21
CA TYR A 54 6.55 4.96 -1.41
C TYR A 54 6.93 5.00 -2.89
N ALA A 55 6.21 4.25 -3.72
CA ALA A 55 6.49 4.14 -5.14
C ALA A 55 5.19 3.99 -5.93
N LEU A 56 5.17 4.64 -7.09
CA LEU A 56 4.15 4.46 -8.11
C LEU A 56 4.87 4.08 -9.41
N SER A 57 4.41 3.02 -10.07
CA SER A 57 4.96 2.59 -11.35
C SER A 57 3.85 2.28 -12.34
N GLU A 58 4.03 2.71 -13.58
CA GLU A 58 3.11 2.49 -14.68
C GLU A 58 3.89 1.94 -15.87
N ASN A 59 3.44 0.82 -16.44
CA ASN A 59 4.13 0.12 -17.55
C ASN A 59 5.62 -0.18 -17.27
N GLY A 60 5.99 -0.37 -16.00
CA GLY A 60 7.36 -0.64 -15.57
C GLY A 60 8.21 0.61 -15.34
N GLU A 61 7.69 1.82 -15.61
CA GLU A 61 8.36 3.08 -15.34
C GLU A 61 7.91 3.67 -14.00
N TYR A 62 8.87 4.13 -13.19
CA TYR A 62 8.56 4.79 -11.93
C TYR A 62 8.13 6.24 -12.16
N LEU A 63 6.99 6.60 -11.59
CA LEU A 63 6.44 7.94 -11.65
C LEU A 63 6.85 8.73 -10.41
N SER A 64 7.18 10.01 -10.60
CA SER A 64 7.45 10.92 -9.50
C SER A 64 6.18 11.19 -8.69
N ILE A 65 6.29 11.03 -7.37
CA ILE A 65 5.26 11.27 -6.38
C ILE A 65 5.88 11.95 -5.15
N SER A 66 5.10 12.77 -4.45
CA SER A 66 5.48 13.30 -3.14
C SER A 66 4.89 12.42 -2.03
N TYR A 67 5.63 12.25 -0.94
CA TYR A 67 5.13 11.56 0.26
C TYR A 67 3.97 12.34 0.94
N GLU A 68 3.79 13.61 0.59
CA GLU A 68 2.70 14.47 1.07
C GLU A 68 1.43 14.38 0.21
N ASP A 69 1.50 13.70 -0.94
CA ASP A 69 0.39 13.60 -1.87
C ASP A 69 -0.75 12.76 -1.27
N LYS A 70 -1.79 13.45 -0.81
CA LYS A 70 -3.04 12.82 -0.35
C LYS A 70 -3.97 12.41 -1.49
N LYS A 71 -3.69 12.88 -2.71
CA LYS A 71 -4.44 12.55 -3.90
C LYS A 71 -3.51 12.53 -5.10
N ILE A 72 -3.56 11.47 -5.88
CA ILE A 72 -2.87 11.34 -7.17
C ILE A 72 -3.94 11.12 -8.22
N GLU A 73 -3.98 11.95 -9.26
CA GLU A 73 -4.96 11.84 -10.34
C GLU A 73 -4.26 11.75 -11.68
N ARG A 74 -4.62 10.72 -12.45
CA ARG A 74 -4.09 10.41 -13.77
C ARG A 74 -5.24 10.15 -14.75
N GLU A 75 -4.89 9.86 -15.99
CA GLU A 75 -5.85 9.68 -17.07
C GLU A 75 -6.83 8.52 -16.78
N TRP A 76 -6.31 7.32 -16.47
CA TRP A 76 -7.11 6.11 -16.29
C TRP A 76 -7.23 5.63 -14.83
N TYR A 77 -6.60 6.32 -13.87
CA TYR A 77 -6.75 6.01 -12.43
C TYR A 77 -6.62 7.23 -11.53
N SER A 78 -7.06 7.07 -10.28
CA SER A 78 -6.74 7.99 -9.19
C SER A 78 -6.62 7.28 -7.86
N PHE A 79 -5.80 7.85 -6.98
CA PHE A 79 -5.66 7.45 -5.59
C PHE A 79 -6.11 8.59 -4.67
N VAL A 80 -6.78 8.24 -3.58
CA VAL A 80 -7.10 9.16 -2.49
C VAL A 80 -6.70 8.50 -1.17
N PHE A 81 -5.99 9.25 -0.34
CA PHE A 81 -5.54 8.82 0.98
C PHE A 81 -6.22 9.68 2.05
N THR A 82 -6.83 9.01 3.03
CA THR A 82 -7.37 9.67 4.21
C THR A 82 -6.65 9.15 5.44
N GLN A 83 -6.10 10.08 6.22
CA GLN A 83 -5.38 9.80 7.47
C GLN A 83 -6.01 10.68 8.55
N TYR A 84 -7.11 10.20 9.12
CA TYR A 84 -7.76 10.87 10.26
C TYR A 84 -7.71 9.94 11.47
N SER A 85 -8.85 9.35 11.86
CA SER A 85 -8.91 8.32 12.91
C SER A 85 -8.45 6.94 12.42
N GLU A 86 -8.55 6.71 11.12
CA GLU A 86 -8.18 5.47 10.43
C GLU A 86 -7.40 5.86 9.17
N SER A 87 -6.45 5.00 8.77
CA SER A 87 -5.70 5.20 7.53
C SER A 87 -6.33 4.38 6.42
N CYS A 88 -6.90 5.08 5.43
CA CYS A 88 -7.57 4.46 4.30
C CYS A 88 -7.00 4.96 2.98
N MET A 89 -6.98 4.06 2.00
CA MET A 89 -6.64 4.30 0.61
C MET A 89 -7.83 3.88 -0.26
N ALA A 90 -8.21 4.74 -1.19
CA ALA A 90 -9.12 4.41 -2.27
C ALA A 90 -8.38 4.52 -3.62
N LEU A 91 -8.41 3.46 -4.41
CA LEU A 91 -7.95 3.42 -5.79
C LEU A 91 -9.17 3.31 -6.71
N LEU A 92 -9.34 4.30 -7.57
CA LEU A 92 -10.32 4.28 -8.66
C LEU A 92 -9.59 3.99 -9.96
N ILE A 93 -10.06 3.00 -10.71
CA ILE A 93 -9.64 2.74 -12.09
C ILE A 93 -10.86 3.01 -13.00
N LYS A 94 -10.64 3.79 -14.06
CA LYS A 94 -11.67 4.29 -14.98
C LYS A 94 -11.70 3.49 -16.28
#